data_AF-A0A4Q3TP36-F1
#
_entry.id   AF-A0A4Q3TP36-F1
#
_cell.length_a   1.000
_cell.length_b   1.000
_cell.length_c   1.000
_cell.angle_alpha   90.00
_cell.angle_beta   90.00
_cell.angle_gamma   90.00
#
_symmetry.space_group_name_H-M   'P 1'
#
loop_
_entity.id
_entity.type
_entity.pdbx_description
1 polymer ?
#
loop_
_entity_poly.entity_id
_entity_poly.type
_entity_poly.pdbx_seq_one_letter_code
_entity_poly.pdbx_strand_id
1 'polypeptide(L)'
;MTTKNFTTSAAEYIESYSKNAKRVIGAYRTGGEHVAELAAQRFEAALKESRPQLTDETVANARNARKVCGRVYMKGVNATADTAELLVKGAIKVAGLVVDQIATGKHTSAFAKARRKTA
;
A
#
# COMPACT_ATOMS: atom_id res chain seq x y z
N MET A 1 14.20 9.32 -33.83
CA MET A 1 13.75 9.72 -32.48
C MET A 1 14.93 10.36 -31.77
N THR A 2 14.77 11.53 -31.16
CA THR A 2 15.87 12.22 -30.45
C THR A 2 15.87 11.86 -28.96
N THR A 3 17.03 11.99 -28.29
CA THR A 3 17.16 11.74 -26.84
C THR A 3 16.14 12.54 -26.03
N LYS A 4 15.91 13.80 -26.39
CA LYS A 4 14.92 14.69 -25.76
C LYS A 4 13.49 14.16 -25.88
N ASN A 5 13.12 13.61 -27.04
CA ASN A 5 11.78 13.05 -27.25
C ASN A 5 11.62 11.75 -26.45
N PHE A 6 12.67 10.92 -26.37
CA PHE A 6 12.66 9.70 -25.55
C PHE A 6 12.54 9.97 -24.06
N THR A 7 13.36 10.88 -23.51
CA THR A 7 13.33 11.16 -22.06
C THR A 7 12.02 11.80 -21.62
N THR A 8 11.41 12.63 -22.46
CA THR A 8 10.08 13.20 -22.21
C THR A 8 9.01 12.09 -22.16
N SER A 9 8.93 11.24 -23.18
CA SER A 9 7.98 10.12 -23.19
C SER A 9 8.20 9.14 -22.04
N ALA A 10 9.45 8.88 -21.66
CA ALA A 10 9.77 8.03 -20.53
C ALA A 10 9.31 8.65 -19.19
N ALA A 11 9.49 9.96 -19.01
CA ALA A 11 9.03 10.67 -17.81
C ALA A 11 7.50 10.64 -17.68
N GLU A 12 6.78 10.92 -18.77
CA GLU A 12 5.31 10.85 -18.81
C GLU A 12 4.79 9.44 -18.48
N TYR A 13 5.46 8.41 -19.02
CA TYR A 13 5.11 7.02 -18.73
C TYR A 13 5.31 6.66 -17.26
N ILE A 14 6.45 7.03 -16.68
CA ILE A 14 6.75 6.84 -15.25
C ILE A 14 5.70 7.54 -14.38
N GLU A 15 5.32 8.77 -14.74
CA GLU A 15 4.29 9.53 -14.02
C GLU A 15 2.92 8.84 -14.08
N SER A 16 2.51 8.39 -15.27
CA SER A 16 1.25 7.66 -15.46
C SER A 16 1.19 6.38 -14.61
N TYR A 17 2.27 5.59 -14.62
CA TYR A 17 2.39 4.40 -13.77
C TYR A 17 2.34 4.74 -12.28
N SER A 18 2.99 5.82 -11.85
CA SER A 18 2.92 6.29 -10.46
C SER A 18 1.49 6.58 -10.02
N LYS A 19 0.73 7.31 -10.85
CA LYS A 19 -0.67 7.65 -10.57
C LYS A 19 -1.54 6.39 -10.48
N ASN A 20 -1.38 5.47 -11.42
CA ASN A 20 -2.14 4.22 -11.43
C ASN A 20 -1.79 3.32 -10.24
N ALA A 21 -0.51 3.18 -9.90
CA ALA A 21 -0.08 2.41 -8.73
C ALA A 21 -0.68 2.98 -7.42
N LYS A 22 -0.65 4.31 -7.24
CA LYS A 22 -1.29 4.96 -6.09
C LYS A 22 -2.80 4.71 -6.03
N ARG A 23 -3.49 4.77 -7.17
CA ARG A 23 -4.93 4.46 -7.25
C ARG A 23 -5.22 3.03 -6.83
N VAL A 24 -4.46 2.06 -7.33
CA VAL A 24 -4.63 0.64 -6.98
C VAL A 24 -4.36 0.39 -5.49
N ILE A 25 -3.28 0.96 -4.95
CA ILE A 25 -2.97 0.87 -3.51
C ILE A 25 -4.09 1.49 -2.66
N GLY A 26 -4.61 2.66 -3.08
CA GLY A 26 -5.76 3.29 -2.44
C GLY A 26 -7.00 2.40 -2.47
N ALA A 27 -7.34 1.84 -3.63
CA ALA A 27 -8.46 0.93 -3.79
C ALA A 27 -8.31 -0.34 -2.93
N TYR A 28 -7.09 -0.89 -2.80
CA TYR A 28 -6.82 -1.99 -1.88
C TYR A 28 -7.11 -1.62 -0.42
N ARG A 29 -6.68 -0.43 0.02
CA ARG A 29 -6.95 0.06 1.39
C ARG A 29 -8.45 0.21 1.64
N THR A 30 -9.16 0.90 0.75
CA THR A 30 -10.62 1.08 0.85
C THR A 30 -11.36 -0.25 0.77
N GLY A 31 -10.93 -1.19 -0.09
CA GLY A 31 -11.50 -2.53 -0.14
C GLY A 31 -11.33 -3.29 1.18
N GLY A 32 -10.15 -3.18 1.81
CA GLY A 32 -9.91 -3.73 3.14
C GLY A 32 -10.82 -3.14 4.22
N GLU A 33 -11.03 -1.82 4.20
CA GLU A 33 -11.97 -1.14 5.11
C GLU A 33 -13.39 -1.70 4.97
N HIS A 34 -13.89 -1.85 3.75
CA HIS A 34 -15.22 -2.41 3.50
C HIS A 34 -15.35 -3.88 3.96
N VAL A 35 -14.31 -4.69 3.77
CA VAL A 35 -14.30 -6.07 4.28
C VAL A 35 -14.35 -6.08 5.81
N ALA A 36 -13.58 -5.22 6.47
CA ALA A 36 -13.60 -5.10 7.93
C ALA A 36 -14.97 -4.66 8.47
N GLU A 37 -15.60 -3.68 7.81
CA GLU A 37 -16.95 -3.21 8.15
C GLU A 37 -18.00 -4.30 7.98
N LEU A 38 -18.01 -4.99 6.83
CA LEU A 38 -18.95 -6.08 6.57
C LEU A 38 -18.79 -7.22 7.59
N ALA A 39 -17.54 -7.61 7.89
CA ALA A 39 -17.25 -8.60 8.91
C ALA A 39 -17.74 -8.17 10.29
N ALA A 40 -17.54 -6.90 10.66
CA ALA A 40 -18.03 -6.36 11.92
C ALA A 40 -19.57 -6.37 12.00
N GLN A 41 -20.26 -5.98 10.93
CA GLN A 41 -21.73 -6.01 10.87
C GLN A 41 -22.26 -7.44 11.00
N ARG A 42 -21.68 -8.39 10.26
CA ARG A 42 -22.05 -9.82 10.34
C ARG A 42 -21.85 -10.37 11.75
N PHE A 43 -20.73 -10.02 12.39
CA PHE A 43 -20.46 -10.45 13.76
C PHE A 43 -21.47 -9.89 14.77
N GLU A 44 -21.77 -8.58 14.71
CA GLU A 44 -22.73 -7.97 15.62
C GLU A 44 -24.16 -8.50 15.40
N ALA A 45 -24.53 -8.81 14.16
CA ALA A 45 -25.81 -9.45 13.86
C ALA A 45 -25.90 -10.86 14.50
N ALA A 46 -24.88 -11.69 14.30
CA ALA A 46 -24.82 -13.02 14.92
C ALA A 46 -24.81 -12.95 16.45
N LEU A 47 -24.03 -12.03 17.03
CA LEU A 47 -23.97 -11.85 18.48
C LEU A 47 -25.32 -11.40 19.07
N LYS A 48 -26.07 -10.57 18.33
CA LYS A 48 -27.42 -10.16 18.71
C LYS A 48 -28.39 -11.34 18.69
N GLU A 49 -28.31 -12.20 17.69
CA GLU A 49 -29.13 -13.42 17.58
C GLU A 49 -28.82 -14.42 18.69
N SER A 50 -27.54 -14.61 19.03
CA SER A 50 -27.11 -15.48 20.13
C SER A 50 -27.34 -14.89 21.52
N ARG A 51 -27.70 -13.60 21.66
CA ARG A 51 -27.79 -12.88 22.94
C ARG A 51 -28.57 -13.63 24.04
N PRO A 52 -29.73 -14.27 23.78
CA PRO A 52 -30.50 -14.97 24.82
C PRO A 52 -29.76 -16.14 25.48
N GLN A 53 -28.72 -16.68 24.82
CA GLN A 53 -27.96 -17.85 25.28
C GLN A 53 -26.65 -17.46 25.97
N LEU A 54 -26.34 -16.16 26.07
CA LEU A 54 -25.05 -15.66 26.50
C LEU A 54 -25.16 -14.81 27.78
N THR A 55 -24.15 -14.91 28.62
CA THR A 55 -23.97 -13.99 29.76
C THR A 55 -23.51 -12.60 29.27
N ASP A 56 -23.76 -11.57 30.08
CA ASP A 56 -23.31 -10.21 29.76
C ASP A 56 -21.78 -10.12 29.59
N GLU A 57 -21.03 -10.85 30.43
CA GLU A 57 -19.57 -10.92 30.34
C GLU A 57 -19.12 -11.55 29.02
N THR A 58 -19.77 -12.63 28.58
CA THR A 58 -19.44 -13.27 27.29
C THR A 58 -19.68 -12.32 26.13
N VAL A 59 -20.78 -11.57 26.15
CA VAL A 59 -21.10 -10.56 25.13
C VAL A 59 -20.06 -9.44 25.14
N ALA A 60 -19.65 -8.96 26.32
CA ALA A 60 -18.63 -7.93 26.46
C ALA A 60 -17.26 -8.40 25.92
N ASN A 61 -16.85 -9.62 26.27
CA ASN A 61 -15.61 -10.23 25.80
C ASN A 61 -15.62 -10.47 24.30
N ALA A 62 -16.73 -10.95 23.73
CA ALA A 62 -16.91 -11.13 22.29
C ALA A 62 -16.77 -9.79 21.53
N ARG A 63 -17.40 -8.71 22.03
CA ARG A 63 -17.26 -7.37 21.45
C ARG A 63 -15.82 -6.86 21.52
N ASN A 64 -15.13 -7.10 22.63
CA ASN A 64 -13.72 -6.71 22.78
C ASN A 64 -12.83 -7.49 21.80
N ALA A 65 -13.02 -8.81 21.70
CA ALA A 65 -12.31 -9.66 20.76
C ALA A 65 -12.49 -9.19 19.31
N ARG A 66 -13.74 -8.91 18.90
CA ARG A 66 -14.03 -8.33 17.57
C ARG A 66 -13.25 -7.04 17.34
N LYS A 67 -13.26 -6.10 18.30
CA LYS A 67 -12.53 -4.82 18.18
C LYS A 67 -11.03 -5.05 18.02
N VAL A 68 -10.44 -5.96 18.80
CA VAL A 68 -9.01 -6.29 18.72
C VAL A 68 -8.68 -6.89 17.35
N CYS A 69 -9.44 -7.90 16.90
CA CYS A 69 -9.24 -8.55 15.60
C CYS A 69 -9.38 -7.55 14.45
N GLY A 70 -10.41 -6.69 14.47
CA GLY A 70 -10.59 -5.64 13.47
C GLY A 70 -9.43 -4.65 13.42
N ARG A 71 -8.88 -4.24 14.58
CA ARG A 71 -7.69 -3.38 14.64
C ARG A 71 -6.45 -4.07 14.05
N VAL A 72 -6.23 -5.34 14.37
CA VAL A 72 -5.07 -6.10 13.84
C VAL A 72 -5.19 -6.26 12.34
N TYR A 73 -6.37 -6.61 11.84
CA TYR A 73 -6.66 -6.69 10.41
C TYR A 73 -6.35 -5.37 9.69
N MET A 74 -6.89 -4.24 10.19
CA MET A 74 -6.67 -2.93 9.58
C MET A 74 -5.21 -2.48 9.64
N LYS A 75 -4.48 -2.83 10.71
CA LYS A 75 -3.02 -2.62 10.75
C LYS A 75 -2.31 -3.35 9.63
N GLY A 76 -2.70 -4.60 9.32
CA GLY A 76 -2.12 -5.38 8.22
C GLY A 76 -2.42 -4.79 6.85
N VAL A 77 -3.67 -4.38 6.61
CA VAL A 77 -4.09 -3.68 5.38
C VAL A 77 -3.24 -2.42 5.18
N ASN A 78 -3.14 -1.57 6.21
CA ASN A 78 -2.37 -0.34 6.13
C ASN A 78 -0.86 -0.61 5.93
N ALA A 79 -0.27 -1.52 6.71
CA ALA A 79 1.15 -1.86 6.58
C ALA A 79 1.51 -2.36 5.18
N THR A 80 0.63 -3.16 4.57
CA THR A 80 0.82 -3.67 3.20
C THR A 80 0.73 -2.52 2.19
N ALA A 81 -0.29 -1.67 2.30
CA ALA A 81 -0.48 -0.52 1.42
C ALA A 81 0.68 0.48 1.50
N ASP A 82 1.16 0.77 2.72
CA ASP A 82 2.27 1.69 2.96
C ASP A 82 3.58 1.12 2.43
N THR A 83 3.82 -0.18 2.62
CA THR A 83 4.99 -0.88 2.05
C THR A 83 4.95 -0.85 0.52
N ALA A 84 3.81 -1.12 -0.09
CA ALA A 84 3.65 -1.03 -1.55
C ALA A 84 3.92 0.39 -2.05
N GLU A 85 3.45 1.42 -1.34
CA GLU A 85 3.70 2.81 -1.68
C GLU A 85 5.20 3.17 -1.61
N LEU A 86 5.91 2.69 -0.59
CA LEU A 86 7.36 2.88 -0.46
C LEU A 86 8.12 2.22 -1.61
N LEU A 87 7.76 0.98 -1.97
CA LEU A 87 8.39 0.26 -3.08
C LEU A 87 8.15 0.97 -4.42
N VAL A 88 6.92 1.42 -4.68
CA VAL A 88 6.57 2.18 -5.89
C VAL A 88 7.35 3.48 -5.97
N LYS A 89 7.41 4.26 -4.87
CA LYS A 89 8.20 5.50 -4.80
C LYS A 89 9.68 5.23 -5.05
N GLY A 90 10.24 4.16 -4.48
CA GLY A 90 11.62 3.74 -4.70
C GLY A 90 11.90 3.42 -6.16
N ALA A 91 11.05 2.60 -6.79
CA ALA A 91 11.19 2.24 -8.20
C ALA A 91 11.12 3.47 -9.13
N ILE A 92 10.15 4.37 -8.90
CA ILE A 92 10.02 5.62 -9.66
C ILE A 92 11.26 6.50 -9.52
N LYS A 93 11.80 6.64 -8.30
CA LYS A 93 13.00 7.41 -8.06
C LYS A 93 14.20 6.86 -8.84
N VAL A 94 14.38 5.54 -8.84
CA VAL A 94 15.44 4.89 -9.61
C VAL A 94 15.23 5.11 -11.11
N ALA A 95 14.01 4.91 -11.62
CA ALA A 95 13.70 5.12 -13.03
C ALA A 95 13.95 6.57 -13.47
N GLY A 96 13.52 7.55 -12.66
CA GLY A 96 13.77 8.97 -12.92
C GLY A 96 15.26 9.32 -12.96
N LEU A 97 16.07 8.76 -12.04
CA LEU A 97 17.53 8.93 -12.07
C LEU A 97 18.15 8.37 -13.35
N VAL A 98 17.69 7.21 -13.84
CA VAL A 98 18.19 6.63 -15.09
C VAL A 98 17.83 7.50 -16.30
N VAL A 99 16.60 8.02 -16.36
CA VAL A 99 16.17 8.93 -17.43
C VAL A 99 17.00 10.22 -17.43
N ASP A 100 17.26 10.79 -16.25
CA ASP A 100 18.08 12.00 -16.10
C ASP A 100 19.56 11.76 -16.50
N GLN A 101 20.11 10.59 -16.17
CA GLN A 101 21.46 10.20 -16.61
C GLN A 101 21.57 10.10 -18.13
N ILE A 102 20.56 9.51 -18.79
CA ILE A 102 20.50 9.42 -20.26
C ILE A 102 20.33 10.82 -20.87
N ALA A 103 19.49 11.68 -20.27
CA ALA A 103 19.27 13.05 -20.74
C ALA A 103 20.54 13.91 -20.68
N THR A 104 21.34 13.74 -19.62
CA THR A 104 22.52 14.57 -19.33
C THR A 104 23.84 13.96 -19.81
N GLY A 105 23.83 12.72 -20.31
CA GLY A 105 25.05 11.99 -20.73
C GLY A 105 25.97 11.57 -19.58
N LYS A 106 25.54 11.73 -18.32
CA LYS A 106 26.32 11.33 -17.14
C LYS A 106 26.10 9.85 -16.82
N HIS A 107 27.04 9.00 -17.24
CA HIS A 107 27.15 7.61 -16.79
C HIS A 107 27.61 7.57 -15.33
N THR A 108 26.69 7.63 -14.37
CA THR A 108 26.99 7.17 -13.01
C THR A 108 26.17 5.92 -12.77
N SER A 109 26.81 4.75 -12.74
CA SER A 109 26.12 3.51 -12.41
C SER A 109 25.44 3.68 -11.05
N ALA A 110 24.12 3.86 -11.05
CA ALA A 110 23.33 4.09 -9.84
C ALA A 110 23.54 2.96 -8.81
N PHE A 111 23.88 1.76 -9.29
CA PHE A 111 24.26 0.60 -8.52
C PHE A 111 25.64 0.69 -7.82
N ALA A 112 26.61 1.46 -8.35
CA ALA A 112 27.93 1.59 -7.72
C ALA A 112 27.93 2.52 -6.50
N LYS A 113 27.03 3.51 -6.47
CA LYS A 113 26.92 4.45 -5.34
C LYS A 113 26.18 3.84 -4.15
N ALA A 114 25.24 2.92 -4.40
CA ALA A 114 24.53 2.17 -3.36
C ALA A 114 25.43 1.13 -2.68
N ARG A 115 26.28 0.43 -3.45
CA ARG A 115 27.18 -0.62 -2.93
C ARG A 115 28.34 -0.10 -2.07
N ARG A 116 28.70 1.19 -2.17
CA ARG A 116 29.75 1.84 -1.35
C ARG A 116 29.27 2.38 0.00
N LYS A 117 27.97 2.41 0.29
CA LYS A 117 27.44 2.90 1.57
C LYS A 117 27.17 1.79 2.60
N THR A 118 27.38 0.53 2.21
CA THR A 118 27.14 -0.66 3.04
C THR A 118 28.42 -1.51 3.22
N ALA A 119 29.59 -0.95 2.95
CA ALA A 119 30.90 -1.55 3.18
C ALA A 119 31.71 -0.65 4.11
#